data_AF-A0A2E6ZJW0-F1
#
_entry.id   AF-A0A2E6ZJW0-F1
#
_cell.length_a   1.000
_cell.length_b   1.000
_cell.length_c   1.000
_cell.angle_alpha   90.00
_cell.angle_beta   90.00
_cell.angle_gamma   90.00
#
_symmetry.space_group_name_H-M   'P 1'
#
loop_
_entity.id
_entity.type
_entity.pdbx_description
1 polymer ?
#
loop_
_entity_poly.entity_id
_entity_poly.type
_entity_poly.pdbx_seq_one_letter_code
_entity_poly.pdbx_strand_id
1 'polypeptide(L)' 'MCLSHDSLFNHFQTNFALMQHFHYSLHDIEHMQPWEREIYLTLLTAHLEKEEERMKQEKARYS' A
#
# COMPACT_ATOMS: atom_id res chain seq x y z
N MET A 1 25.72 -10.62 -0.41
CA MET A 1 24.31 -11.02 -0.23
C MET A 1 23.49 -10.15 -1.17
N CYS A 2 22.81 -10.76 -2.15
CA CYS A 2 22.09 -10.05 -3.21
C CYS A 2 20.86 -9.32 -2.67
N LEU A 3 21.01 -8.04 -2.32
CA LEU A 3 19.91 -7.10 -2.04
C LEU A 3 19.03 -6.83 -3.28
N SER A 4 19.39 -7.38 -4.44
CA SER A 4 18.69 -7.21 -5.71
C SER A 4 17.37 -7.97 -5.79
N HIS A 5 17.24 -9.11 -5.10
CA HIS A 5 15.98 -9.88 -5.08
C HIS A 5 14.91 -9.24 -4.20
N ASP A 6 15.30 -8.63 -3.07
CA ASP A 6 14.36 -7.89 -2.19
C ASP A 6 13.78 -6.67 -2.89
N SER A 7 14.59 -5.92 -3.65
CA SER A 7 14.10 -4.73 -4.37
C SER A 7 13.04 -5.08 -5.42
N LEU A 8 13.25 -6.15 -6.17
CA LEU A 8 12.33 -6.56 -7.24
C LEU A 8 11.06 -7.17 -6.66
N PHE A 9 11.21 -8.01 -5.64
CA PHE A 9 10.08 -8.59 -4.91
C PHE A 9 9.20 -7.51 -4.27
N ASN A 10 9.82 -6.55 -3.57
CA ASN A 10 9.11 -5.42 -2.97
C ASN A 10 8.42 -4.54 -4.03
N HIS A 11 9.04 -4.36 -5.20
CA HIS A 11 8.44 -3.64 -6.32
C HIS A 11 7.16 -4.35 -6.80
N PHE A 12 7.22 -5.65 -7.07
CA PHE A 12 6.04 -6.42 -7.49
C PHE A 12 4.96 -6.51 -6.41
N GLN A 13 5.34 -6.66 -5.15
CA GLN A 13 4.41 -6.68 -4.02
C GLN A 13 3.68 -5.34 -3.87
N THR A 14 4.40 -4.23 -4.01
CA THR A 14 3.82 -2.88 -3.96
C THR A 14 2.87 -2.66 -5.14
N ASN A 15 3.30 -3.02 -6.36
CA ASN A 15 2.47 -2.87 -7.56
C ASN A 15 1.19 -3.72 -7.47
N PHE A 16 1.30 -4.95 -6.97
CA PHE A 16 0.15 -5.83 -6.74
C PHE A 16 -0.84 -5.21 -5.75
N ALA A 17 -0.35 -4.69 -4.62
CA ALA A 17 -1.19 -4.02 -3.63
C ALA A 17 -1.90 -2.78 -4.23
N LEU A 18 -1.21 -2.00 -5.06
CA LEU A 18 -1.79 -0.84 -5.75
C LEU A 18 -2.87 -1.23 -6.77
N MET A 19 -2.66 -2.30 -7.52
CA MET A 19 -3.68 -2.81 -8.46
C MET A 19 -4.91 -3.36 -7.72
N GLN A 20 -4.71 -4.12 -6.64
CA GLN A 20 -5.79 -4.83 -5.95
C GLN A 20 -6.63 -3.91 -5.06
N HIS A 21 -5.99 -3.03 -4.31
CA HIS A 21 -6.67 -2.18 -3.33
C HIS A 21 -7.02 -0.79 -3.87
N PHE A 22 -6.35 -0.34 -4.94
CA PHE A 22 -6.45 1.05 -5.40
C PHE A 22 -6.77 1.19 -6.90
N HIS A 23 -7.15 0.10 -7.58
CA HIS A 23 -7.61 0.10 -8.97
C HIS A 23 -6.65 0.77 -9.97
N TYR A 24 -5.35 0.88 -9.64
CA TYR A 24 -4.37 1.37 -10.60
C TYR A 24 -4.18 0.36 -11.73
N SER A 25 -4.08 0.84 -12.96
CA SER A 25 -3.65 0.00 -14.07
C SER A 25 -2.14 -0.21 -14.00
N LEU A 26 -1.65 -1.31 -14.58
CA LEU A 26 -0.21 -1.56 -14.68
C LEU A 26 0.49 -0.41 -15.43
N HIS A 27 -0.18 0.19 -16.41
CA HIS A 27 0.31 1.33 -17.15
C HIS A 27 0.54 2.56 -16.25
N ASP A 28 -0.42 2.87 -15.38
CA ASP A 28 -0.31 4.00 -14.46
C ASP A 28 0.85 3.82 -13.48
N ILE A 29 1.05 2.60 -12.98
CA ILE A 29 2.14 2.26 -12.06
C ILE A 29 3.50 2.36 -12.75
N GLU A 30 3.62 1.89 -13.99
CA GLU A 30 4.86 1.97 -14.77
C GLU A 30 5.23 3.41 -15.18
N HIS A 31 4.25 4.30 -15.33
CA HIS A 31 4.46 5.71 -15.69
C HIS A 31 4.51 6.64 -14.47
N MET A 32 4.24 6.09 -13.27
CA MET A 32 4.23 6.82 -12.02
C MET A 32 5.61 7.37 -11.69
N GLN A 33 5.69 8.65 -11.34
CA GLN A 33 6.95 9.21 -10.87
C GLN A 33 7.29 8.66 -9.47
N PRO A 34 8.58 8.45 -9.14
CA PRO A 34 8.97 7.85 -7.87
C PRO A 34 8.39 8.53 -6.62
N TRP A 35 8.23 9.87 -6.66
CA TRP A 35 7.68 10.67 -5.58
C TRP A 35 6.17 10.50 -5.38
N GLU A 36 5.41 10.25 -6.46
CA GLU A 36 3.96 10.03 -6.37
C GLU A 36 3.71 8.77 -5.55
N ARG A 37 4.46 7.70 -5.81
CA ARG A 37 4.37 6.43 -5.07
C ARG A 37 4.60 6.62 -3.56
N GLU A 38 5.53 7.49 -3.16
CA GLU A 38 5.81 7.77 -1.74
C GLU A 38 4.62 8.47 -1.05
N ILE A 39 3.98 9.42 -1.75
CA ILE A 39 2.76 10.08 -1.24
C ILE A 39 1.63 9.06 -1.10
N TYR A 40 1.43 8.19 -2.09
CA TYR A 40 0.39 7.17 -2.02
C TYR A 40 0.64 6.14 -0.91
N LEU A 41 1.87 5.69 -0.72
CA LEU A 41 2.22 4.81 0.40
C LEU A 41 1.91 5.48 1.74
N THR A 42 2.19 6.78 1.86
CA THR A 42 1.86 7.55 3.06
C THR A 42 0.35 7.61 3.32
N LEU A 43 -0.43 7.89 2.27
CA LEU A 43 -1.90 7.92 2.35
C LEU A 43 -2.47 6.52 2.66
N LEU A 44 -1.88 5.47 2.10
CA LEU A 44 -2.24 4.08 2.37
C LEU A 44 -2.01 3.71 3.82
N THR A 45 -0.83 3.99 4.37
CA THR A 45 -0.53 3.75 5.79
C THR A 45 -1.53 4.45 6.69
N ALA A 46 -1.80 5.74 6.44
CA ALA A 46 -2.78 6.50 7.22
C ALA A 46 -4.21 5.92 7.10
N HIS A 47 -4.59 5.41 5.94
CA HIS A 47 -5.89 4.74 5.76
C HIS A 47 -5.98 3.44 6.57
N LEU A 48 -4.95 2.59 6.51
CA LEU A 48 -4.92 1.31 7.24
C LEU A 48 -4.94 1.51 8.76
N GLU A 49 -4.20 2.49 9.26
CA GLU A 49 -4.22 2.86 10.69
C GLU A 49 -5.63 3.27 11.13
N LYS A 50 -6.32 4.06 10.31
CA LYS A 50 -7.70 4.48 10.59
C LYS A 50 -8.68 3.31 10.57
N GLU A 51 -8.55 2.37 9.63
CA GLU A 51 -9.39 1.18 9.58
C GLU A 51 -9.13 0.26 10.79
N GLU A 52 -7.87 0.11 11.21
CA GLU A 52 -7.54 -0.64 12.43
C GLU A 52 -8.18 0.00 13.67
N GLU A 53 -8.11 1.33 13.78
CA GLU A 53 -8.73 2.07 14.87
C GLU A 53 -10.26 1.89 14.87
N ARG A 54 -10.91 1.97 13.70
CA ARG A 54 -12.35 1.70 13.57
C ARG A 54 -12.70 0.28 14.02
N MET A 55 -11.95 -0.73 13.60
CA MET A 55 -12.16 -2.11 14.04
C MET A 55 -11.98 -2.27 15.55
N LYS A 56 -10.99 -1.59 16.15
CA LYS A 56 -10.78 -1.60 17.61
C LYS A 56 -11.96 -0.95 18.33
N GLN A 57 -12.45 0.19 17.84
CA GLN A 57 -13.60 0.88 18.40
C GLN A 57 -14.88 0.04 18.29
N GLU A 58 -15.10 -0.62 17.15
CA GLU A 58 -16.21 -1.56 16.98
C GLU A 58 -16.11 -2.72 17.97
N LYS A 59 -14.95 -3.37 18.08
CA LYS A 59 -14.73 -4.44 19.07
C LYS A 59 -14.96 -3.98 20.51
N ALA A 60 -14.50 -2.78 20.87
CA ALA A 60 -14.71 -2.21 22.20
C ALA A 60 -16.17 -1.86 22.48
N ARG A 61 -16.95 -1.50 21.46
CA ARG A 61 -18.39 -1.21 21.59
C ARG A 61 -19.23 -2.48 21.77
N TYR A 62 -18.75 -3.63 21.30
CA TYR A 62 -19.42 -4.93 21.43
C TYR A 62 -18.90 -5.78 22.61
N SER A 63 -17.88 -5.32 23.34
CA SER A 63 -17.37 -5.94 24.58
C SER A 63 -17.95 -5.27 25.81
#